data_AF-A0A166JWH3-F1
#
_entry.id   AF-A0A166JWH3-F1
#
_cell.length_a   1.000
_cell.length_b   1.000
_cell.length_c   1.000
_cell.angle_alpha   90.00
_cell.angle_beta   90.00
_cell.angle_gamma   90.00
#
_symmetry.space_group_name_H-M   'P 1'
#
loop_
_entity.id
_entity.type
_entity.pdbx_description
1 polymer ?
#
loop_
_entity_poly.entity_id
_entity_poly.type
_entity_poly.pdbx_seq_one_letter_code
_entity_poly.pdbx_strand_id
1 'polypeptide(L)' 'MNERETLETQTVNIKLINTLIQVIRALSPEERQILARELFFESSEPSNQELIKLAETGGCFDFLANEPDIYTCEDGEPV' A
#
# COMPACT_ATOMS: atom_id res chain seq x y z
N MET A 1 0.56 -44.93 -18.86
CA MET A 1 1.04 -43.53 -18.77
C MET A 1 -0.03 -42.68 -19.41
N ASN A 2 -0.64 -41.78 -18.64
CA ASN A 2 -0.78 -40.37 -18.97
C ASN A 2 -1.34 -39.66 -17.74
N GLU A 3 -0.47 -38.84 -17.15
CA GLU A 3 -0.83 -37.64 -16.39
C GLU A 3 -1.84 -37.93 -15.26
N ARG A 4 -1.45 -38.76 -14.28
CA ARG A 4 -0.94 -38.21 -13.01
C ARG A 4 -1.61 -36.87 -12.71
N GLU A 5 -2.83 -36.92 -12.20
CA GLU A 5 -3.05 -36.61 -10.78
C GLU A 5 -2.36 -35.32 -10.28
N THR A 6 -2.19 -34.30 -11.14
CA THR A 6 -1.76 -32.94 -10.77
C THR A 6 -2.95 -32.11 -10.30
N LEU A 7 -3.87 -32.76 -9.59
CA LEU A 7 -4.75 -32.10 -8.66
C LEU A 7 -4.17 -32.35 -7.27
N GLU A 8 -2.91 -31.94 -7.09
CA GLU A 8 -2.39 -31.60 -5.77
C GLU A 8 -3.27 -30.45 -5.26
N THR A 9 -4.38 -30.85 -4.65
CA THR A 9 -5.13 -30.01 -3.75
C THR A 9 -4.08 -29.53 -2.76
N GLN A 10 -3.70 -28.26 -2.86
CA GLN A 10 -2.73 -27.60 -2.02
C GLN A 10 -3.17 -27.85 -0.57
N THR A 11 -2.60 -28.89 0.04
CA THR A 11 -3.10 -29.39 1.33
C THR A 11 -2.67 -28.37 2.36
N VAL A 12 -3.65 -27.63 2.85
CA VAL A 12 -3.49 -26.67 3.95
C VAL A 12 -2.58 -27.30 5.01
N ASN A 13 -1.47 -26.64 5.34
CA ASN A 13 -0.50 -27.17 6.30
C ASN A 13 -1.04 -26.96 7.72
N ILE A 14 -2.02 -27.78 8.10
CA ILE A 14 -2.76 -27.70 9.38
C ILE A 14 -1.80 -27.80 10.57
N LYS A 15 -0.71 -28.58 10.44
CA LYS A 15 0.32 -28.68 11.48
C LYS A 15 0.98 -27.33 11.74
N LEU A 16 1.40 -26.64 10.68
CA LEU A 16 2.00 -25.32 10.77
C LEU A 16 1.04 -24.29 11.38
N ILE A 17 -0.22 -24.29 10.95
CA ILE A 17 -1.25 -23.38 11.48
C ILE A 17 -1.43 -23.58 12.99
N ASN A 18 -1.54 -24.84 13.44
CA ASN A 18 -1.71 -25.14 14.86
C ASN A 18 -0.50 -24.71 15.69
N THR A 19 0.72 -24.92 15.20
CA THR A 19 1.94 -24.43 15.86
C THR A 19 1.95 -22.91 15.97
N LEU A 20 1.56 -22.21 14.90
CA LEU A 20 1.51 -20.75 14.90
C LEU A 20 0.48 -20.22 15.92
N ILE A 21 -0.71 -20.84 15.99
CA ILE A 21 -1.74 -20.50 16.99
C ILE A 21 -1.21 -20.67 18.42
N GLN A 22 -0.47 -21.75 18.69
CA GLN A 22 0.11 -21.99 20.02
C GLN A 22 1.14 -20.92 20.39
N VAL A 23 2.03 -20.56 19.47
CA VAL A 23 3.03 -19.50 19.69
C VAL A 23 2.35 -18.16 19.92
N ILE A 24 1.36 -17.78 19.11
CA ILE A 24 0.61 -16.53 19.27
C ILE A 24 -0.08 -16.48 20.64
N ARG A 25 -0.63 -17.60 21.12
CA ARG A 25 -1.27 -17.69 22.44
C ARG A 25 -0.29 -17.66 23.61
N ALA A 26 1.00 -17.91 23.40
CA ALA A 26 2.01 -17.80 24.44
C ALA A 26 2.44 -16.36 24.70
N LEU A 27 2.23 -15.46 23.72
CA LEU A 27 2.55 -14.04 23.83
C LEU A 27 1.62 -13.31 24.81
N SER A 28 2.16 -12.28 25.46
CA SER A 28 1.42 -11.30 26.27
C SER A 28 0.44 -10.46 25.42
N PRO A 29 -0.55 -9.80 26.04
CA PRO A 29 -1.47 -8.91 25.33
C PRO A 29 -0.76 -7.83 24.50
N GLU A 30 0.30 -7.25 25.04
CA GLU A 30 1.09 -6.18 24.41
C GLU A 30 1.84 -6.72 23.18
N GLU A 31 2.50 -7.87 23.32
CA GLU A 31 3.21 -8.52 22.21
C GLU A 31 2.26 -8.96 21.09
N ARG A 32 1.05 -9.42 21.41
CA ARG A 32 0.03 -9.74 20.41
C ARG A 32 -0.46 -8.51 19.65
N GLN A 33 -0.55 -7.35 20.31
CA GLN A 33 -0.92 -6.09 19.64
C GLN A 33 0.16 -5.66 18.65
N ILE A 34 1.43 -5.76 19.04
CA ILE A 34 2.56 -5.48 18.14
C ILE A 34 2.53 -6.45 16.95
N LEU A 35 2.38 -7.75 17.23
CA LEU A 35 2.30 -8.78 16.19
C LEU A 35 1.14 -8.53 15.22
N ALA A 36 -0.04 -8.17 15.72
CA ALA A 36 -1.19 -7.84 14.89
C ALA A 36 -0.94 -6.61 14.01
N ARG A 37 -0.29 -5.58 14.56
CA ARG A 37 0.06 -4.38 13.80
C ARG A 37 0.99 -4.70 12.62
N GLU A 38 1.96 -5.59 12.81
CA GLU A 38 2.92 -5.98 11.76
C GLU A 38 2.32 -6.96 10.74
N LEU A 39 1.56 -7.97 11.19
CA LEU A 39 0.93 -8.97 10.30
C LEU A 39 -0.20 -8.39 9.46
N PHE A 40 -0.96 -7.46 10.03
CA PHE A 40 -2.06 -6.76 9.36
C PHE A 40 -1.66 -5.32 9.04
N PHE A 41 -0.36 -5.05 8.89
CA PHE A 41 0.10 -3.78 8.34
C PHE A 41 -0.32 -3.71 6.88
N GLU A 42 -1.56 -3.30 6.64
CA GLU A 42 -1.99 -2.80 5.35
C GLU A 42 -1.35 -1.42 5.22
N SER A 43 -0.13 -1.35 4.70
CA SER A 43 0.27 -0.15 3.98
C SER A 43 -0.62 -0.09 2.75
N SER A 44 -1.83 0.45 2.88
CA SER A 44 -2.56 0.88 1.70
C SER A 44 -1.64 1.88 1.01
N GLU A 45 -1.21 1.56 -0.21
CA GLU A 45 -0.52 2.56 -1.02
C GLU A 45 -1.39 3.82 -1.03
N PRO A 46 -0.79 5.00 -0.85
CA PRO A 46 -1.55 6.24 -0.87
C PRO A 46 -2.31 6.30 -2.19
N SER A 47 -3.61 6.58 -2.11
CA SER A 47 -4.43 6.78 -3.28
C SER A 47 -3.89 7.93 -4.13
N ASN A 48 -4.21 7.95 -5.42
CA ASN A 48 -3.87 9.06 -6.29
C ASN A 48 -4.32 10.42 -5.71
N GLN A 49 -5.46 10.46 -5.02
CA GLN A 49 -5.96 11.68 -4.37
C GLN A 49 -5.07 12.12 -3.21
N GLU A 50 -4.59 11.18 -2.39
CA GLU A 50 -3.67 11.48 -1.29
C GLU A 50 -2.31 11.94 -1.78
N LEU A 51 -1.80 11.33 -2.87
CA LEU A 51 -0.57 11.76 -3.52
C LEU A 51 -0.68 13.17 -4.10
N ILE A 52 -1.78 13.49 -4.78
CA ILE A 52 -2.04 14.84 -5.32
C ILE A 52 -2.09 15.86 -4.19
N LYS A 53 -2.82 15.57 -3.12
CA LYS A 53 -2.94 16.46 -1.97
C LYS A 53 -1.59 16.67 -1.26
N LEU A 54 -0.77 15.64 -1.20
CA LEU A 54 0.58 15.75 -0.67
C LEU A 54 1.47 16.64 -1.55
N ALA A 55 1.40 16.50 -2.88
CA ALA A 55 2.14 17.36 -3.80
C ALA A 55 1.69 18.83 -3.71
N GLU A 56 0.39 19.08 -3.59
CA GLU A 56 -0.18 20.42 -3.42
C GLU A 56 0.25 21.05 -2.09
N THR A 57 0.08 20.32 -0.97
CA THR A 57 0.44 20.85 0.36
C THR A 57 1.94 20.90 0.61
N GLY A 58 2.72 20.08 -0.10
CA GLY A 58 4.18 20.03 -0.02
C GLY A 58 4.91 21.07 -0.86
N GLY A 59 4.19 21.93 -1.60
CA GLY A 59 4.80 23.00 -2.40
C GLY A 59 5.52 22.51 -3.67
N CYS A 60 5.23 21.29 -4.14
CA CYS A 60 5.82 20.78 -5.40
C CYS A 60 5.52 21.70 -6.61
N PHE A 61 4.45 22.49 -6.52
CA PHE A 61 3.99 23.38 -7.59
C PHE A 61 4.30 24.86 -7.34
N ASP A 62 5.02 25.20 -6.26
CA ASP A 62 5.32 26.60 -5.91
C ASP A 62 6.17 27.30 -6.98
N PHE A 63 6.94 26.54 -7.76
CA PHE A 63 7.73 27.09 -8.87
C PHE A 63 6.85 27.75 -9.93
N LEU A 64 5.63 27.23 -10.15
CA LEU A 64 4.67 27.79 -11.12
C LEU A 64 4.24 29.22 -10.76
N ALA A 65 4.27 29.58 -9.48
CA ALA A 65 3.91 30.93 -9.04
C ALA A 65 4.88 32.02 -9.53
N ASN A 66 6.09 31.64 -9.95
CA ASN A 66 7.11 32.55 -10.45
C ASN A 66 7.35 32.41 -11.95
N GLU A 67 6.61 31.53 -12.64
CA GLU A 67 6.72 31.40 -14.09
C GLU A 67 6.01 32.58 -14.76
N PRO A 68 6.66 33.27 -15.73
CA PRO A 68 6.01 34.30 -16.50
C PRO A 68 4.96 33.67 -17.42
N ASP A 69 3.82 34.35 -17.57
CA ASP A 69 2.83 33.95 -18.56
C ASP A 69 3.45 34.02 -19.96
N ILE A 70 3.32 32.92 -20.71
CA ILE A 70 3.79 32.81 -22.09
C ILE A 70 2.63 32.92 -23.11
N TYR A 71 1.39 32.90 -22.62
CA TYR A 71 0.18 33.09 -23.40
C TYR A 71 -0.81 33.96 -22.64
N THR A 72 -1.63 34.73 -23.35
CA THR A 72 -2.73 35.46 -22.72
C THR A 72 -3.86 34.50 -22.33
N CYS A 73 -4.56 34.84 -21.25
CA CYS A 73 -5.79 34.11 -20.86
C CYS A 73 -7.02 34.52 -21.70
N GLU A 74 -6.92 35.57 -22.53
CA GLU A 74 -8.05 36.14 -23.26
C GLU A 74 -8.25 35.47 -24.61
N ASP A 75 -7.18 35.32 -25.38
CA ASP A 75 -7.20 34.75 -26.72
C ASP A 75 -6.23 33.56 -26.90
N GLY A 76 -5.37 33.27 -25.91
CA GLY A 76 -4.40 32.18 -25.99
C GLY A 76 -3.22 32.49 -26.91
N GLU A 77 -3.07 33.73 -27.37
CA GLU A 77 -1.94 34.17 -28.16
C GLU A 77 -0.71 34.42 -27.26
N PRO A 78 0.52 34.36 -27.79
CA PRO A 78 1.72 34.69 -27.03
C PRO A 78 1.68 36.11 -26.45
N VAL A 79 2.17 36.29 -25.22
CA VAL A 79 2.32 37.61 -24.57
C VAL A 79 3.52 38.39 -25.09
#